data_AF-A0A9D1ZCB1-F1
#
_entry.id   AF-A0A9D1ZCB1-F1
#
_cell.length_a   1.000
_cell.length_b   1.000
_cell.length_c   1.000
_cell.angle_alpha   90.00
_cell.angle_beta   90.00
_cell.angle_gamma   90.00
#
_symmetry.space_group_name_H-M   'P 1'
#
loop_
_entity.id
_entity.type
_entity.pdbx_description
1 polymer ?
#
loop_
_entity_poly.entity_id
_entity_poly.type
_entity_poly.pdbx_seq_one_letter_code
_entity_poly.pdbx_strand_id
1 'polypeptide(L)'
;MRQRILPVLVFLLAALLLPPLALGKFPALSLPSFAPQSADEEDLGWIGESAPSSQASRAEEVMLPADSPLDITEFKILNSATGQVETVSVRDYVRGAVAAELPATFHAEAMKAQAVAAHTWALHCALTQRENPDPALKGADFSADPDHRKGYARAEDIKATYGNMADEYWGKITTAADSVMDYVLLYDGEPIQAVYHSCSIGVTESAENVWQASVPYLVPVESEGDLVAPAAEAEVTFTSAEMRALLTAAFDGLVLGDNPALWLSPVSYTESGYIMDIKVGNLTVTGKEVRAALDLRSASFAISYDSAEDLFTIHTQGYGHGVGLSQYGADYMARQGADFKEILTHYYTGVELAVLD
;
A
#
# COMPACT_ATOMS: atom_id res chain seq x y z
N MET A 1 10.47 37.51 76.69
CA MET A 1 10.38 36.24 77.43
C MET A 1 10.47 35.10 76.42
N ARG A 2 11.62 34.39 76.40
CA ARG A 2 11.97 33.07 75.78
C ARG A 2 11.41 32.73 74.37
N GLN A 3 12.20 32.75 73.28
CA GLN A 3 13.17 31.74 72.77
C GLN A 3 12.70 30.27 72.66
N ARG A 4 12.74 29.72 71.44
CA ARG A 4 13.23 28.38 70.99
C ARG A 4 13.04 28.27 69.46
N ILE A 5 14.08 28.34 68.63
CA ILE A 5 15.05 27.32 68.14
C ILE A 5 14.49 26.42 67.01
N LEU A 6 15.21 26.45 65.88
CA LEU A 6 15.10 25.73 64.60
C LEU A 6 15.59 24.24 64.71
N PRO A 7 15.30 23.37 63.71
CA PRO A 7 16.33 23.03 62.69
C PRO A 7 15.73 22.85 61.27
N VAL A 8 16.31 23.48 60.22
CA VAL A 8 17.24 22.90 59.23
C VAL A 8 16.80 21.55 58.64
N LEU A 9 16.40 21.55 57.37
CA LEU A 9 16.76 20.48 56.44
C LEU A 9 16.82 21.02 55.00
N VAL A 10 17.93 20.67 54.33
CA VAL A 10 18.36 21.04 52.97
C VAL A 10 18.29 19.79 52.10
N PHE A 11 17.70 19.88 50.91
CA PHE A 11 17.85 19.01 49.72
C PHE A 11 17.40 19.88 48.52
N LEU A 12 18.17 20.33 47.53
CA LEU A 12 19.11 19.74 46.55
C LEU A 12 18.44 18.79 45.52
N LEU A 13 18.68 19.09 44.22
CA LEU A 13 18.38 18.37 42.97
C LEU A 13 16.90 18.41 42.47
N ALA A 14 16.58 18.51 41.18
CA ALA A 14 17.34 18.62 39.94
C ALA A 14 16.41 19.18 38.85
N ALA A 15 16.98 19.93 37.91
CA ALA A 15 16.34 20.23 36.64
C ALA A 15 16.15 18.93 35.85
N LEU A 16 14.91 18.52 35.62
CA LEU A 16 14.59 17.52 34.61
C LEU A 16 14.46 18.22 33.26
N LEU A 17 15.53 18.13 32.49
CA LEU A 17 15.47 18.12 31.03
C LEU A 17 14.51 17.00 30.62
N LEU A 18 13.36 17.37 30.07
CA LEU A 18 12.51 16.43 29.34
C LEU A 18 13.32 15.97 28.11
N PRO A 19 13.55 14.67 27.91
CA PRO A 19 14.09 14.19 26.65
C PRO A 19 13.06 14.49 25.54
N PRO A 20 13.52 14.79 24.31
CA PRO A 20 12.61 14.91 23.17
C PRO A 20 11.82 13.60 23.02
N LEU A 21 10.52 13.72 22.75
CA LEU A 21 9.67 12.60 22.37
C LEU A 21 10.38 11.85 21.23
N ALA A 22 10.83 10.64 21.51
CA ALA A 22 11.18 9.71 20.46
C ALA A 22 9.89 9.41 19.70
N LEU A 23 9.81 9.87 18.45
CA LEU A 23 8.88 9.32 17.45
C LEU A 23 9.10 7.81 17.47
N GLY A 24 8.10 7.07 17.94
CA GLY A 24 8.17 5.62 18.01
C GLY A 24 8.37 5.06 16.61
N LYS A 25 9.48 4.33 16.41
CA LYS A 25 9.78 3.60 15.18
C LYS A 25 8.69 2.55 14.96
N PHE A 26 8.04 2.61 13.80
CA PHE A 26 6.93 1.74 13.42
C PHE A 26 7.46 0.41 12.84
N PRO A 27 6.78 -0.73 13.04
CA PRO A 27 7.11 -1.95 12.34
C PRO A 27 6.87 -1.79 10.84
N ALA A 28 7.74 -2.36 10.00
CA ALA A 28 7.56 -2.38 8.56
C ALA A 28 6.21 -3.03 8.21
N LEU A 29 5.31 -2.25 7.60
CA LEU A 29 4.02 -2.74 7.12
C LEU A 29 4.25 -3.64 5.89
N SER A 30 3.81 -4.89 5.96
CA SER A 30 3.83 -5.79 4.81
C SER A 30 2.83 -5.33 3.75
N LEU A 31 3.27 -5.25 2.49
CA LEU A 31 2.36 -4.99 1.38
C LEU A 31 1.37 -6.15 1.27
N PRO A 32 0.05 -5.90 1.22
CA PRO A 32 -0.89 -6.91 0.78
C PRO A 32 -0.60 -7.19 -0.70
N SER A 33 -0.47 -8.47 -1.01
CA SER A 33 -0.21 -8.93 -2.35
C SER A 33 -1.44 -8.78 -3.26
N PHE A 34 -1.23 -8.23 -4.45
CA PHE A 34 -2.21 -8.25 -5.55
C PHE A 34 -1.82 -9.33 -6.56
N ALA A 35 -2.80 -10.09 -7.04
CA ALA A 35 -2.62 -11.03 -8.13
C ALA A 35 -3.14 -10.39 -9.42
N PRO A 36 -2.37 -10.35 -10.52
CA PRO A 36 -2.91 -9.96 -11.82
C PRO A 36 -3.94 -11.01 -12.26
N GLN A 37 -5.20 -10.60 -12.44
CA GLN A 37 -6.18 -11.39 -13.19
C GLN A 37 -5.79 -11.43 -14.67
N SER A 38 -5.96 -12.59 -15.29
CA SER A 38 -5.69 -12.83 -16.70
C SER A 38 -6.47 -11.86 -17.59
N ALA A 39 -5.74 -11.15 -18.45
CA ALA A 39 -6.26 -10.24 -19.47
C ALA A 39 -7.03 -11.02 -20.55
N ASP A 40 -8.37 -10.99 -20.48
CA ASP A 40 -9.20 -10.91 -21.69
C ASP A 40 -9.46 -9.41 -21.93
N GLU A 41 -8.51 -8.74 -22.60
CA GLU A 41 -8.56 -7.31 -22.91
C GLU A 41 -9.35 -7.07 -24.22
N GLU A 42 -10.57 -6.54 -24.11
CA GLU A 42 -11.20 -5.83 -25.23
C GLU A 42 -10.73 -4.37 -25.25
N ASP A 43 -10.31 -3.95 -26.44
CA ASP A 43 -9.79 -2.64 -26.83
C ASP A 43 -10.73 -1.49 -26.41
N LEU A 44 -10.45 -0.85 -25.28
CA LEU A 44 -11.17 0.34 -24.83
C LEU A 44 -10.73 1.55 -25.65
N GLY A 45 -11.45 1.79 -26.75
CA GLY A 45 -11.36 3.01 -27.56
C GLY A 45 -11.65 4.27 -26.74
N TRP A 46 -10.59 4.96 -26.30
CA TRP A 46 -10.67 6.24 -25.62
C TRP A 46 -10.84 7.40 -26.61
N ILE A 47 -11.94 8.14 -26.48
CA ILE A 47 -12.20 9.39 -27.22
C ILE A 47 -11.82 10.55 -26.29
N GLY A 48 -10.69 11.19 -26.58
CA GLY A 48 -10.13 12.24 -25.74
C GLY A 48 -10.82 13.60 -25.89
N GLU A 49 -10.88 14.33 -24.78
CA GLU A 49 -10.86 15.80 -24.78
C GLU A 49 -9.67 16.26 -23.94
N SER A 50 -8.79 17.03 -24.58
CA SER A 50 -7.55 17.55 -24.00
C SER A 50 -7.81 18.63 -22.96
N ALA A 51 -7.39 18.40 -21.72
CA ALA A 51 -7.28 19.42 -20.68
C ALA A 51 -5.94 20.20 -20.81
N PRO A 52 -5.89 21.49 -20.41
CA PRO A 52 -4.75 22.35 -20.68
C PRO A 52 -3.56 22.06 -19.77
N SER A 53 -2.36 22.14 -20.34
CA SER A 53 -1.08 21.99 -19.64
C SER A 53 -0.95 22.97 -18.47
N SER A 54 -0.85 22.44 -17.25
CA SER A 54 -0.45 23.22 -16.08
C SER A 54 1.08 23.38 -16.07
N GLN A 55 1.57 24.57 -15.70
CA GLN A 55 2.99 24.85 -15.62
C GLN A 55 3.60 24.13 -14.41
N ALA A 56 4.41 23.11 -14.69
CA ALA A 56 5.14 22.31 -13.72
C ALA A 56 5.98 23.17 -12.75
N SER A 57 5.74 23.03 -11.45
CA SER A 57 6.78 23.25 -10.45
C SER A 57 7.68 22.03 -10.45
N ARG A 58 8.90 22.15 -11.00
CA ARG A 58 9.92 21.11 -10.86
C ARG A 58 10.16 20.86 -9.38
N ALA A 59 9.84 19.66 -8.90
CA ALA A 59 10.38 19.18 -7.63
C ALA A 59 11.91 19.26 -7.71
N GLU A 60 12.54 19.92 -6.73
CA GLU A 60 14.00 20.00 -6.66
C GLU A 60 14.56 18.62 -6.30
N GLU A 61 15.47 18.09 -7.13
CA GLU A 61 16.13 16.81 -6.90
C GLU A 61 17.26 16.98 -5.87
N VAL A 62 17.30 16.09 -4.89
CA VAL A 62 18.37 16.06 -3.88
C VAL A 62 19.36 14.94 -4.24
N MET A 63 20.63 15.28 -4.49
CA MET A 63 21.67 14.27 -4.68
C MET A 63 22.18 13.76 -3.33
N LEU A 64 22.20 12.45 -3.15
CA LEU A 64 22.74 11.82 -1.94
C LEU A 64 24.26 11.57 -2.07
N PRO A 65 25.01 11.59 -0.96
CA PRO A 65 26.44 11.27 -0.97
C PRO A 65 26.69 9.77 -1.20
N ALA A 66 27.82 9.42 -1.81
CA ALA A 66 28.22 8.03 -2.09
C ALA A 66 28.28 7.09 -0.87
N ASP A 67 28.58 7.60 0.33
CA ASP A 67 28.58 6.81 1.57
C ASP A 67 27.19 6.74 2.24
N SER A 68 26.11 6.94 1.47
CA SER A 68 24.74 6.89 1.96
C SER A 68 24.42 5.50 2.52
N PRO A 69 23.67 5.39 3.64
CA PRO A 69 23.16 4.10 4.11
C PRO A 69 22.22 3.42 3.09
N LEU A 70 21.87 4.11 2.00
CA LEU A 70 21.07 3.61 0.88
C LEU A 70 21.88 2.88 -0.21
N ASP A 71 23.20 2.69 -0.03
CA ASP A 71 24.03 1.85 -0.92
C ASP A 71 23.75 0.35 -0.70
N ILE A 72 22.49 -0.05 -0.96
CA ILE A 72 22.04 -1.43 -0.94
C ILE A 72 22.05 -1.93 -2.38
N THR A 73 22.82 -3.00 -2.64
CA THR A 73 22.95 -3.59 -3.99
C THR A 73 22.12 -4.85 -4.19
N GLU A 74 21.67 -5.46 -3.09
CA GLU A 74 20.82 -6.65 -3.06
C GLU A 74 19.83 -6.62 -1.88
N PHE A 75 18.67 -7.22 -2.12
CA PHE A 75 17.64 -7.48 -1.11
C PHE A 75 17.57 -8.97 -0.80
N LYS A 76 17.37 -9.30 0.47
CA LYS A 76 17.01 -10.66 0.90
C LYS A 76 15.50 -10.76 1.02
N ILE A 77 14.89 -11.65 0.26
CA ILE A 77 13.43 -11.80 0.18
C ILE A 77 13.05 -13.16 0.75
N LEU A 78 12.19 -13.16 1.77
CA LEU A 78 11.54 -14.38 2.26
C LEU A 78 10.39 -14.73 1.32
N ASN A 79 10.52 -15.83 0.58
CA ASN A 79 9.43 -16.40 -0.21
C ASN A 79 8.39 -17.00 0.75
N SER A 80 7.21 -16.40 0.85
CA SER A 80 6.17 -16.85 1.80
C SER A 80 5.50 -18.17 1.38
N ALA A 81 5.58 -18.58 0.11
CA ALA A 81 5.07 -19.86 -0.34
C ALA A 81 5.97 -21.03 0.06
N THR A 82 7.30 -20.85 -0.01
CA THR A 82 8.29 -21.92 0.26
C THR A 82 8.95 -21.80 1.63
N GLY A 83 8.90 -20.61 2.23
CA GLY A 83 9.60 -20.28 3.47
C GLY A 83 11.13 -20.12 3.33
N GLN A 84 11.64 -20.07 2.10
CA GLN A 84 13.07 -19.89 1.77
C GLN A 84 13.43 -18.41 1.60
N VAL A 85 14.70 -18.06 1.89
CA VAL A 85 15.22 -16.70 1.68
C VAL A 85 16.06 -16.70 0.41
N GLU A 86 15.71 -15.82 -0.53
CA GLU A 86 16.38 -15.62 -1.81
C GLU A 86 17.08 -14.25 -1.80
N THR A 87 18.31 -14.17 -2.33
CA THR A 87 19.01 -12.89 -2.53
C THR A 87 18.79 -12.43 -3.97
N VAL A 88 18.32 -11.20 -4.14
CA VAL A 88 17.96 -10.62 -5.45
C VAL A 88 18.64 -9.25 -5.60
N SER A 89 19.23 -8.97 -6.75
CA SER A 89 19.80 -7.64 -7.01
C SER A 89 18.72 -6.57 -6.96
N VAL A 90 19.03 -5.34 -6.54
CA VAL A 90 18.06 -4.23 -6.56
C VAL A 90 17.43 -4.09 -7.94
N ARG A 91 18.24 -4.13 -9.00
CA ARG A 91 17.77 -4.00 -10.38
C ARG A 91 16.76 -5.07 -10.77
N ASP A 92 17.02 -6.32 -10.43
CA ASP A 92 16.10 -7.41 -10.77
C ASP A 92 14.83 -7.34 -9.93
N TYR A 93 14.94 -6.98 -8.65
CA TYR A 93 13.79 -6.75 -7.78
C TYR A 93 12.89 -5.65 -8.33
N VAL A 94 13.43 -4.47 -8.66
CA VAL A 94 12.63 -3.32 -9.13
C VAL A 94 11.91 -3.65 -10.44
N ARG A 95 12.60 -4.29 -11.40
CA ARG A 95 11.98 -4.76 -12.65
C ARG A 95 10.88 -5.79 -12.38
N GLY A 96 11.15 -6.75 -11.49
CA GLY A 96 10.22 -7.80 -11.11
C GLY A 96 9.01 -7.28 -10.33
N ALA A 97 9.18 -6.24 -9.51
CA ALA A 97 8.11 -5.58 -8.79
C ALA A 97 7.16 -4.87 -9.76
N VAL A 98 7.67 -4.08 -10.72
CA VAL A 98 6.83 -3.45 -11.76
C VAL A 98 6.05 -4.51 -12.54
N ALA A 99 6.71 -5.62 -12.89
CA ALA A 99 6.12 -6.74 -13.62
C ALA A 99 5.05 -7.52 -12.83
N ALA A 100 5.18 -7.61 -11.51
CA ALA A 100 4.20 -8.25 -10.63
C ALA A 100 2.98 -7.35 -10.40
N GLU A 101 3.20 -6.05 -10.31
CA GLU A 101 2.22 -5.09 -9.82
C GLU A 101 1.39 -4.43 -10.93
N LEU A 102 1.95 -4.20 -12.12
CA LEU A 102 1.28 -3.48 -13.20
C LEU A 102 1.05 -4.33 -14.45
N PRO A 103 -0.11 -4.17 -15.12
CA PRO A 103 -0.28 -4.65 -16.49
C PRO A 103 0.77 -4.04 -17.43
N ALA A 104 1.31 -4.85 -18.34
CA ALA A 104 2.30 -4.38 -19.31
C ALA A 104 1.76 -3.29 -20.28
N THR A 105 0.43 -3.15 -20.35
CA THR A 105 -0.28 -2.14 -21.15
C THR A 105 -0.28 -0.74 -20.52
N PHE A 106 0.08 -0.61 -19.24
CA PHE A 106 0.15 0.68 -18.54
C PHE A 106 1.17 1.64 -19.16
N HIS A 107 0.98 2.94 -18.96
CA HIS A 107 1.85 3.99 -19.46
C HIS A 107 3.25 3.91 -18.84
N ALA A 108 4.28 4.28 -19.60
CA ALA A 108 5.67 4.18 -19.14
C ALA A 108 5.96 5.05 -17.91
N GLU A 109 5.33 6.22 -17.79
CA GLU A 109 5.47 7.09 -16.61
C GLU A 109 4.83 6.48 -15.34
N ALA A 110 3.73 5.72 -15.47
CA ALA A 110 3.17 4.97 -14.35
C ALA A 110 4.09 3.81 -13.93
N MET A 111 4.70 3.11 -14.90
CA MET A 111 5.71 2.08 -14.62
C MET A 111 6.95 2.65 -13.91
N LYS A 112 7.40 3.85 -14.30
CA LYS A 112 8.49 4.56 -13.60
C LYS A 112 8.10 4.92 -12.17
N ALA A 113 6.90 5.48 -11.96
CA ALA A 113 6.41 5.81 -10.62
C ALA A 113 6.35 4.55 -9.72
N GLN A 114 5.84 3.44 -10.25
CA GLN A 114 5.84 2.15 -9.54
C GLN A 114 7.25 1.64 -9.24
N ALA A 115 8.20 1.78 -10.17
CA ALA A 115 9.59 1.39 -9.96
C ALA A 115 10.23 2.14 -8.78
N VAL A 116 10.07 3.46 -8.74
CA VAL A 116 10.59 4.30 -7.65
C VAL A 116 9.90 3.99 -6.32
N ALA A 117 8.57 3.80 -6.32
CA ALA A 117 7.82 3.44 -5.12
C ALA A 117 8.25 2.07 -4.58
N ALA A 118 8.35 1.04 -5.43
CA ALA A 118 8.80 -0.28 -5.03
C ALA A 118 10.24 -0.28 -4.50
N HIS A 119 11.15 0.43 -5.18
CA HIS A 119 12.53 0.57 -4.72
C HIS A 119 12.61 1.24 -3.34
N THR A 120 11.92 2.36 -3.18
CA THR A 120 11.91 3.11 -1.92
C THR A 120 11.34 2.28 -0.78
N TRP A 121 10.24 1.56 -1.01
CA TRP A 121 9.64 0.68 -0.02
C TRP A 121 10.61 -0.44 0.39
N ALA A 122 11.27 -1.09 -0.57
CA ALA A 122 12.23 -2.15 -0.28
C ALA A 122 13.46 -1.65 0.51
N LEU A 123 13.95 -0.43 0.19
CA LEU A 123 14.99 0.23 0.98
C LEU A 123 14.53 0.49 2.42
N HIS A 124 13.32 1.04 2.60
CA HIS A 124 12.72 1.26 3.92
C HIS A 124 12.66 -0.04 4.74
N CYS A 125 12.18 -1.14 4.13
CA CYS A 125 12.13 -2.45 4.78
C CYS A 125 13.51 -2.96 5.15
N ALA A 126 14.47 -2.92 4.22
CA ALA A 126 15.83 -3.42 4.45
C ALA A 126 16.52 -2.65 5.58
N LEU A 127 16.44 -1.32 5.61
CA LEU A 127 17.01 -0.52 6.70
C LEU A 127 16.38 -0.87 8.05
N THR A 128 15.04 -0.89 8.11
CA THR A 128 14.29 -1.20 9.33
C THR A 128 14.67 -2.57 9.88
N GLN A 129 14.71 -3.58 9.01
CA GLN A 129 14.95 -4.96 9.38
C GLN A 129 16.42 -5.25 9.70
N ARG A 130 17.36 -4.53 9.09
CA ARG A 130 18.79 -4.63 9.42
C ARG A 130 19.12 -3.94 10.74
N GLU A 131 18.42 -2.87 11.09
CA GLU A 131 18.54 -2.22 12.40
C GLU A 131 17.86 -3.04 13.51
N ASN A 132 16.66 -3.57 13.25
CA ASN A 132 15.86 -4.33 14.21
C ASN A 132 15.28 -5.61 13.59
N PRO A 133 16.04 -6.72 13.60
CA PRO A 133 15.63 -7.94 12.92
C PRO A 133 14.41 -8.62 13.57
N ASP A 134 13.32 -8.76 12.81
CA ASP A 134 12.23 -9.67 13.11
C ASP A 134 12.65 -11.14 12.84
N PRO A 135 12.64 -12.02 13.86
CA PRO A 135 12.91 -13.45 13.67
C PRO A 135 11.96 -14.14 12.69
N ALA A 136 10.73 -13.66 12.51
CA ALA A 136 9.74 -14.24 11.59
C ALA A 136 10.18 -14.11 10.13
N LEU A 137 10.95 -13.08 9.79
CA LEU A 137 11.51 -12.87 8.45
C LEU A 137 12.76 -13.74 8.17
N LYS A 138 13.23 -14.52 9.15
CA LYS A 138 14.36 -15.45 8.99
C LYS A 138 15.63 -14.80 8.40
N GLY A 139 15.87 -13.53 8.73
CA GLY A 139 17.01 -12.76 8.23
C GLY A 139 16.85 -12.20 6.81
N ALA A 140 15.66 -12.28 6.22
CA ALA A 140 15.27 -11.50 5.06
C ALA A 140 15.01 -10.03 5.43
N ASP A 141 15.09 -9.15 4.44
CA ASP A 141 14.74 -7.73 4.52
C ASP A 141 13.21 -7.53 4.48
N PHE A 142 12.50 -8.35 3.69
CA PHE A 142 11.03 -8.38 3.59
C PHE A 142 10.54 -9.73 3.04
N SER A 143 9.23 -9.94 3.00
CA SER A 143 8.60 -11.14 2.41
C SER A 143 7.84 -10.82 1.12
N ALA A 144 7.86 -11.73 0.16
CA ALA A 144 7.05 -11.71 -1.07
C ALA A 144 6.64 -13.14 -1.45
N ASP A 145 5.75 -13.31 -2.43
CA ASP A 145 5.37 -14.63 -2.96
C ASP A 145 5.64 -14.69 -4.47
N PRO A 146 6.92 -14.87 -4.86
CA PRO A 146 7.30 -14.89 -6.26
C PRO A 146 6.73 -16.07 -7.04
N ASP A 147 6.41 -17.18 -6.38
CA ASP A 147 5.84 -18.36 -7.02
C ASP A 147 4.41 -18.12 -7.52
N HIS A 148 3.74 -17.12 -6.94
CA HIS A 148 2.44 -16.62 -7.41
C HIS A 148 2.54 -15.19 -7.99
N ARG A 149 3.75 -14.67 -8.22
CA ARG A 149 4.04 -13.32 -8.78
C ARG A 149 3.46 -12.18 -7.94
N LYS A 150 3.62 -12.26 -6.63
CA LYS A 150 3.03 -11.36 -5.64
C LYS A 150 4.12 -10.52 -4.98
N GLY A 151 4.16 -9.22 -5.27
CA GLY A 151 5.20 -8.28 -4.80
C GLY A 151 6.56 -8.41 -5.52
N TYR A 152 6.82 -9.53 -6.20
CA TYR A 152 8.01 -9.74 -7.04
C TYR A 152 7.71 -10.84 -8.07
N ALA A 153 8.04 -10.61 -9.34
CA ALA A 153 7.98 -11.60 -10.42
C ALA A 153 9.39 -11.82 -10.97
N ARG A 154 9.73 -13.08 -11.28
CA ARG A 154 11.00 -13.41 -11.94
C ARG A 154 10.89 -13.11 -13.42
N ALA A 155 12.01 -12.78 -14.06
CA ALA A 155 12.03 -12.50 -15.50
C ALA A 155 11.49 -13.65 -16.37
N GLU A 156 11.63 -14.90 -15.90
CA GLU A 156 11.08 -16.09 -16.57
C GLU A 156 9.55 -16.18 -16.50
N ASP A 157 8.93 -15.66 -15.44
CA ASP A 157 7.47 -15.68 -15.24
C ASP A 157 6.75 -14.81 -16.28
N ILE A 158 7.41 -13.75 -16.74
CA ILE A 158 6.87 -12.83 -17.75
C ILE A 158 6.71 -13.52 -19.10
N LYS A 159 7.64 -14.42 -19.46
CA LYS A 159 7.53 -15.24 -20.68
C LYS A 159 6.34 -16.18 -20.63
N ALA A 160 6.10 -16.81 -19.47
CA ALA A 160 4.94 -17.68 -19.29
C ALA A 160 3.62 -16.91 -19.37
N THR A 161 3.60 -15.64 -18.94
CA THR A 161 2.40 -14.80 -18.88
C THR A 161 1.98 -14.27 -20.25
N TYR A 162 2.94 -13.73 -21.02
CA TYR A 162 2.62 -12.93 -22.22
C TYR A 162 2.96 -13.62 -23.54
N GLY A 163 3.51 -14.84 -23.50
CA GLY A 163 3.79 -15.64 -24.69
C GLY A 163 4.61 -14.87 -25.74
N ASN A 164 4.03 -14.66 -26.93
CA ASN A 164 4.69 -13.98 -28.04
C ASN A 164 4.96 -12.49 -27.79
N MET A 165 4.23 -11.84 -26.87
CA MET A 165 4.44 -10.43 -26.51
C MET A 165 5.47 -10.24 -25.39
N ALA A 166 5.98 -11.33 -24.81
CA ALA A 166 6.81 -11.27 -23.62
C ALA A 166 8.07 -10.43 -23.80
N ASP A 167 8.77 -10.53 -24.93
CA ASP A 167 10.00 -9.77 -25.17
C ASP A 167 9.72 -8.26 -25.30
N GLU A 168 8.60 -7.89 -25.94
CA GLU A 168 8.18 -6.48 -26.07
C GLU A 168 7.78 -5.88 -24.72
N TYR A 169 6.91 -6.58 -23.99
CA TYR A 169 6.43 -6.13 -22.69
C TYR A 169 7.53 -6.11 -21.63
N TRP A 170 8.40 -7.11 -21.61
CA TRP A 170 9.58 -7.10 -20.76
C TRP A 170 10.53 -5.96 -21.13
N GLY A 171 10.73 -5.69 -22.43
CA GLY A 171 11.51 -4.54 -22.91
C GLY A 171 10.94 -3.22 -22.41
N LYS A 172 9.63 -3.02 -22.49
CA LYS A 172 8.95 -1.82 -21.99
C LYS A 172 9.11 -1.64 -20.48
N ILE A 173 8.84 -2.70 -19.70
CA ILE A 173 8.95 -2.70 -18.24
C ILE A 173 10.40 -2.40 -17.81
N THR A 174 11.37 -3.11 -18.37
CA THR A 174 12.78 -2.94 -17.99
C THR A 174 13.34 -1.60 -18.40
N THR A 175 12.95 -1.07 -19.56
CA THR A 175 13.33 0.29 -19.99
C THR A 175 12.82 1.35 -19.01
N ALA A 176 11.54 1.24 -18.61
CA ALA A 176 10.95 2.17 -17.63
C ALA A 176 11.67 2.07 -16.28
N ALA A 177 11.76 0.87 -15.70
CA ALA A 177 12.39 0.63 -14.40
C ALA A 177 13.86 1.08 -14.37
N ASP A 178 14.66 0.69 -15.38
CA ASP A 178 16.08 1.04 -15.44
C ASP A 178 16.31 2.55 -15.55
N SER A 179 15.41 3.28 -16.22
CA SER A 179 15.56 4.73 -16.42
C SER A 179 15.39 5.56 -15.15
N VAL A 180 14.89 4.96 -14.07
CA VAL A 180 14.62 5.62 -12.79
C VAL A 180 15.23 4.86 -11.60
N MET A 181 16.17 3.95 -11.84
CA MET A 181 16.77 3.09 -10.80
C MET A 181 17.40 3.89 -9.66
N ASP A 182 17.95 5.05 -9.99
CA ASP A 182 18.68 5.90 -9.07
C ASP A 182 17.74 6.81 -8.26
N TYR A 183 16.44 6.83 -8.55
CA TYR A 183 15.49 7.69 -7.83
C TYR A 183 14.86 6.98 -6.63
N VAL A 184 14.74 7.70 -5.52
CA VAL A 184 14.05 7.27 -4.29
C VAL A 184 13.25 8.42 -3.68
N LEU A 185 12.25 8.11 -2.85
CA LEU A 185 11.43 9.10 -2.15
C LEU A 185 11.82 9.18 -0.68
N LEU A 186 12.16 10.38 -0.22
CA LEU A 186 12.57 10.63 1.16
C LEU A 186 11.57 11.52 1.89
N TYR A 187 11.47 11.33 3.20
CA TYR A 187 10.84 12.27 4.11
C TYR A 187 11.74 12.40 5.34
N ASP A 188 12.10 13.63 5.71
CA ASP A 188 13.11 13.91 6.75
C ASP A 188 14.45 13.16 6.54
N GLY A 189 14.84 12.95 5.29
CA GLY A 189 16.10 12.28 4.90
C GLY A 189 16.08 10.76 4.96
N GLU A 190 14.94 10.14 5.30
CA GLU A 190 14.78 8.67 5.34
C GLU A 190 13.86 8.17 4.21
N PRO A 191 14.11 6.99 3.62
CA PRO A 191 13.20 6.38 2.66
C PRO A 191 11.80 6.20 3.25
N ILE A 192 10.79 6.66 2.51
CA ILE A 192 9.40 6.55 2.97
C ILE A 192 8.90 5.11 2.90
N GLN A 193 7.84 4.84 3.66
CA GLN A 193 6.97 3.69 3.45
C GLN A 193 6.12 3.90 2.18
N ALA A 194 6.73 3.76 0.99
CA ALA A 194 6.10 3.98 -0.31
C ALA A 194 5.09 2.86 -0.68
N VAL A 195 4.03 2.74 0.12
CA VAL A 195 2.92 1.81 -0.11
C VAL A 195 2.08 2.22 -1.31
N TYR A 196 1.45 1.24 -1.97
CA TYR A 196 0.65 1.43 -3.16
C TYR A 196 -0.45 0.37 -3.25
N HIS A 197 -1.48 0.66 -4.04
CA HIS A 197 -2.65 -0.20 -4.22
C HIS A 197 -3.21 -0.08 -5.64
N SER A 198 -4.12 -0.98 -6.03
CA SER A 198 -4.63 -1.04 -7.41
C SER A 198 -5.44 0.20 -7.79
N CYS A 199 -6.54 0.47 -7.11
CA CYS A 199 -7.36 1.67 -7.32
C CYS A 199 -8.08 2.09 -6.04
N SER A 200 -8.22 3.40 -5.83
CA SER A 200 -9.00 3.96 -4.73
C SER A 200 -10.49 4.09 -5.10
N ILE A 201 -11.28 4.73 -4.24
CA ILE A 201 -12.69 5.09 -4.52
C ILE A 201 -12.85 6.51 -5.09
N GLY A 202 -11.81 7.02 -5.74
CA GLY A 202 -11.70 8.39 -6.25
C GLY A 202 -10.87 9.32 -5.35
N VAL A 203 -10.56 8.87 -4.14
CA VAL A 203 -9.69 9.55 -3.17
C VAL A 203 -8.93 8.49 -2.37
N THR A 204 -7.65 8.72 -2.10
CA THR A 204 -6.83 7.81 -1.29
C THR A 204 -7.18 7.92 0.20
N GLU A 205 -6.70 6.98 1.00
CA GLU A 205 -6.96 6.87 2.43
C GLU A 205 -5.73 7.25 3.25
N SER A 206 -5.95 7.71 4.49
CA SER A 206 -4.87 8.00 5.43
C SER A 206 -4.27 6.70 6.02
N ALA A 207 -2.96 6.70 6.24
CA ALA A 207 -2.30 5.62 6.97
C ALA A 207 -2.85 5.46 8.40
N GLU A 208 -3.31 6.55 9.02
CA GLU A 208 -3.90 6.52 10.37
C GLU A 208 -5.19 5.71 10.40
N ASN A 209 -6.04 5.86 9.39
CA ASN A 209 -7.32 5.15 9.31
C ASN A 209 -7.13 3.64 9.04
N VAL A 210 -6.09 3.26 8.29
CA VAL A 210 -5.86 1.86 7.93
C VAL A 210 -5.00 1.12 8.96
N TRP A 211 -3.98 1.79 9.50
CA TRP A 211 -2.94 1.19 10.35
C TRP A 211 -2.80 1.83 11.74
N GLN A 212 -3.68 2.78 12.10
CA GLN A 212 -3.67 3.45 13.41
C GLN A 212 -2.34 4.18 13.71
N ALA A 213 -1.64 4.58 12.65
CA ALA A 213 -0.38 5.28 12.69
C ALA A 213 -0.42 6.47 11.74
N SER A 214 -0.30 7.67 12.28
CA SER A 214 -0.21 8.88 11.47
C SER A 214 1.14 8.94 10.76
N VAL A 215 1.11 9.07 9.44
CA VAL A 215 2.29 9.15 8.58
C VAL A 215 2.14 10.38 7.67
N PRO A 216 2.96 11.43 7.84
CA PRO A 216 2.73 12.75 7.22
C PRO A 216 2.58 12.74 5.69
N TYR A 217 3.26 11.82 5.02
CA TYR A 217 3.26 11.69 3.56
C TYR A 217 2.22 10.69 3.02
N LEU A 218 1.48 10.00 3.89
CA LEU A 218 0.41 9.05 3.53
C LEU A 218 -0.96 9.58 4.00
N VAL A 219 -1.37 10.65 3.36
CA VAL A 219 -2.64 11.35 3.62
C VAL A 219 -3.57 11.24 2.40
N PRO A 220 -4.89 11.44 2.57
CA PRO A 220 -5.84 11.44 1.46
C PRO A 220 -5.49 12.48 0.40
N VAL A 221 -5.48 12.05 -0.87
CA VAL A 221 -5.36 12.89 -2.06
C VAL A 221 -6.35 12.43 -3.12
N GLU A 222 -6.78 13.36 -3.97
CA GLU A 222 -7.71 13.08 -5.08
C GLU A 222 -7.12 12.06 -6.05
N SER A 223 -7.96 11.19 -6.60
CA SER A 223 -7.56 10.16 -7.55
C SER A 223 -8.74 9.79 -8.47
N GLU A 224 -9.37 10.80 -9.08
CA GLU A 224 -10.57 10.65 -9.91
C GLU A 224 -10.41 9.62 -11.05
N GLY A 225 -9.19 9.45 -11.57
CA GLY A 225 -8.84 8.44 -12.57
C GLY A 225 -9.13 6.99 -12.14
N ASP A 226 -9.22 6.73 -10.84
CA ASP A 226 -9.56 5.41 -10.31
C ASP A 226 -11.00 4.99 -10.60
N LEU A 227 -11.92 5.96 -10.74
CA LEU A 227 -13.34 5.69 -10.95
C LEU A 227 -13.64 5.03 -12.30
N VAL A 228 -12.70 5.14 -13.25
CA VAL A 228 -12.81 4.51 -14.58
C VAL A 228 -11.94 3.26 -14.72
N ALA A 229 -11.28 2.82 -13.65
CA ALA A 229 -10.48 1.60 -13.67
C ALA A 229 -11.38 0.37 -13.89
N PRO A 230 -10.99 -0.60 -14.74
CA PRO A 230 -11.74 -1.86 -14.88
C PRO A 230 -11.93 -2.62 -13.57
N ALA A 231 -11.03 -2.41 -12.60
CA ALA A 231 -11.08 -3.02 -11.28
C ALA A 231 -11.86 -2.21 -10.23
N ALA A 232 -12.39 -1.02 -10.58
CA ALA A 232 -12.99 -0.06 -9.65
C ALA A 232 -14.22 -0.61 -8.92
N GLU A 233 -14.96 -1.54 -9.52
CA GLU A 233 -16.12 -2.17 -8.89
C GLU A 233 -16.03 -3.69 -8.98
N ALA A 234 -16.55 -4.37 -7.95
CA ALA A 234 -16.81 -5.80 -7.99
C ALA A 234 -18.01 -6.17 -7.13
N GLU A 235 -18.63 -7.28 -7.50
CA GLU A 235 -19.72 -7.91 -6.77
C GLU A 235 -19.31 -9.32 -6.36
N VAL A 236 -19.59 -9.68 -5.12
CA VAL A 236 -19.49 -11.05 -4.62
C VAL A 236 -20.77 -11.41 -3.88
N THR A 237 -21.13 -12.69 -3.92
CA THR A 237 -22.36 -13.18 -3.29
C THR A 237 -22.08 -14.34 -2.34
N PHE A 238 -22.84 -14.42 -1.25
CA PHE A 238 -22.74 -15.49 -0.26
C PHE A 238 -24.13 -15.97 0.15
N THR A 239 -24.31 -17.26 0.36
CA THR A 239 -25.46 -17.75 1.14
C THR A 239 -25.32 -17.34 2.61
N SER A 240 -26.42 -17.35 3.38
CA SER A 240 -26.31 -17.08 4.82
C SER A 240 -25.46 -18.12 5.55
N ALA A 241 -25.42 -19.36 5.07
CA ALA A 241 -24.57 -20.41 5.62
C ALA A 241 -23.07 -20.13 5.41
N GLU A 242 -22.67 -19.74 4.20
CA GLU A 242 -21.28 -19.36 3.87
C GLU A 242 -20.85 -18.11 4.63
N MET A 243 -21.71 -17.09 4.63
CA MET A 243 -21.50 -15.85 5.36
C MET A 243 -21.25 -16.13 6.85
N ARG A 244 -22.09 -16.96 7.48
CA ARG A 244 -21.91 -17.38 8.88
C ARG A 244 -20.59 -18.11 9.09
N ALA A 245 -20.23 -19.03 8.20
CA ALA A 245 -19.00 -19.81 8.32
C ALA A 245 -17.75 -18.92 8.27
N LEU A 246 -17.67 -18.02 7.29
CA LEU A 246 -16.55 -17.08 7.14
C LEU A 246 -16.41 -16.15 8.35
N LEU A 247 -17.51 -15.52 8.78
CA LEU A 247 -17.48 -14.61 9.92
C LEU A 247 -17.15 -15.33 11.24
N THR A 248 -17.68 -16.54 11.46
CA THR A 248 -17.39 -17.31 12.68
C THR A 248 -15.95 -17.81 12.71
N ALA A 249 -15.36 -18.11 11.55
CA ALA A 249 -13.95 -18.46 11.45
C ALA A 249 -13.03 -17.25 11.69
N ALA A 250 -13.45 -16.05 11.31
CA ALA A 250 -12.65 -14.84 11.44
C ALA A 250 -12.75 -14.19 12.83
N PHE A 251 -13.87 -14.31 13.53
CA PHE A 251 -14.17 -13.53 14.73
C PHE A 251 -14.48 -14.39 15.96
N ASP A 252 -13.53 -14.45 16.88
CA ASP A 252 -13.68 -15.12 18.16
C ASP A 252 -14.81 -14.49 19.00
N GLY A 253 -15.68 -15.33 19.57
CA GLY A 253 -16.80 -14.87 20.40
C GLY A 253 -17.96 -14.24 19.64
N LEU A 254 -17.99 -14.40 18.32
CA LEU A 254 -19.10 -13.94 17.47
C LEU A 254 -20.41 -14.67 17.81
N VAL A 255 -21.47 -13.88 17.97
CA VAL A 255 -22.85 -14.32 18.12
C VAL A 255 -23.70 -13.62 17.06
N LEU A 256 -24.14 -14.40 16.08
CA LEU A 256 -25.07 -13.95 15.04
C LEU A 256 -26.51 -14.31 15.42
N GLY A 257 -27.41 -13.34 15.32
CA GLY A 257 -28.84 -13.55 15.56
C GLY A 257 -29.55 -14.36 14.47
N ASP A 258 -30.85 -14.57 14.62
CA ASP A 258 -31.64 -15.41 13.71
C ASP A 258 -31.91 -14.75 12.34
N ASN A 259 -31.86 -13.42 12.25
CA ASN A 259 -32.12 -12.67 11.01
C ASN A 259 -30.79 -12.29 10.31
N PRO A 260 -30.44 -12.90 9.16
CA PRO A 260 -29.20 -12.61 8.44
C PRO A 260 -29.09 -11.16 7.96
N ALA A 261 -30.21 -10.51 7.64
CA ALA A 261 -30.22 -9.11 7.22
C ALA A 261 -29.62 -8.14 8.25
N LEU A 262 -29.48 -8.56 9.51
CA LEU A 262 -28.95 -7.76 10.61
C LEU A 262 -27.54 -8.16 11.04
N TRP A 263 -26.90 -9.11 10.36
CA TRP A 263 -25.57 -9.60 10.76
C TRP A 263 -24.48 -8.59 10.52
N LEU A 264 -24.56 -7.82 9.44
CA LEU A 264 -23.58 -6.83 9.05
C LEU A 264 -24.25 -5.46 8.96
N SER A 265 -23.73 -4.47 9.68
CA SER A 265 -24.27 -3.12 9.66
C SER A 265 -23.16 -2.09 9.82
N PRO A 266 -22.73 -1.41 8.74
CA PRO A 266 -21.76 -0.32 8.83
C PRO A 266 -22.21 0.73 9.84
N VAL A 267 -21.28 1.22 10.65
CA VAL A 267 -21.53 2.17 11.75
C VAL A 267 -20.96 3.54 11.43
N SER A 268 -19.73 3.58 10.92
CA SER A 268 -18.98 4.80 10.64
C SER A 268 -18.13 4.63 9.39
N TYR A 269 -17.79 5.77 8.78
CA TYR A 269 -16.94 5.85 7.59
C TYR A 269 -15.80 6.83 7.85
N THR A 270 -14.67 6.61 7.18
CA THR A 270 -13.59 7.59 7.10
C THR A 270 -14.02 8.80 6.27
N GLU A 271 -13.26 9.89 6.33
CA GLU A 271 -13.51 11.06 5.46
C GLU A 271 -13.40 10.70 3.97
N SER A 272 -12.51 9.76 3.62
CA SER A 272 -12.34 9.24 2.26
C SER A 272 -13.49 8.32 1.82
N GLY A 273 -14.34 7.85 2.74
CA GLY A 273 -15.53 7.04 2.43
C GLY A 273 -15.39 5.52 2.63
N TYR A 274 -14.29 5.05 3.21
CA TYR A 274 -14.13 3.64 3.58
C TYR A 274 -14.85 3.33 4.89
N ILE A 275 -15.32 2.10 5.08
CA ILE A 275 -15.94 1.68 6.34
C ILE A 275 -14.87 1.65 7.44
N MET A 276 -15.05 2.50 8.45
CA MET A 276 -14.19 2.50 9.64
C MET A 276 -14.65 1.42 10.59
N ASP A 277 -15.87 1.53 11.13
CA ASP A 277 -16.47 0.55 12.04
C ASP A 277 -17.71 -0.12 11.43
N ILE A 278 -17.86 -1.42 11.67
CA ILE A 278 -19.01 -2.22 11.28
C ILE A 278 -19.42 -3.17 12.41
N LYS A 279 -20.74 -3.28 12.63
CA LYS A 279 -21.28 -4.32 13.51
C LYS A 279 -21.30 -5.65 12.79
N VAL A 280 -20.77 -6.68 13.45
CA VAL A 280 -20.85 -8.08 13.04
C VAL A 280 -21.52 -8.85 14.17
N GLY A 281 -22.84 -9.07 14.08
CA GLY A 281 -23.64 -9.58 15.19
C GLY A 281 -23.49 -8.73 16.46
N ASN A 282 -22.96 -9.33 17.53
CA ASN A 282 -22.68 -8.65 18.80
C ASN A 282 -21.36 -7.85 18.80
N LEU A 283 -20.47 -8.07 17.84
CA LEU A 283 -19.15 -7.46 17.80
C LEU A 283 -19.15 -6.13 17.02
N THR A 284 -18.16 -5.28 17.32
CA THR A 284 -17.80 -4.13 16.50
C THR A 284 -16.37 -4.36 16.05
N VAL A 285 -16.16 -4.39 14.74
CA VAL A 285 -14.87 -4.62 14.10
C VAL A 285 -14.68 -3.57 13.01
N THR A 286 -13.50 -3.53 12.42
CA THR A 286 -13.17 -2.60 11.35
C THR A 286 -13.64 -3.11 9.98
N GLY A 287 -13.88 -2.19 9.03
CA GLY A 287 -14.14 -2.56 7.64
C GLY A 287 -13.00 -3.38 7.02
N LYS A 288 -11.76 -3.12 7.44
CA LYS A 288 -10.56 -3.89 7.05
C LYS A 288 -10.62 -5.35 7.49
N GLU A 289 -11.09 -5.61 8.70
CA GLU A 289 -11.23 -6.98 9.21
C GLU A 289 -12.32 -7.75 8.47
N VAL A 290 -13.46 -7.11 8.15
CA VAL A 290 -14.51 -7.73 7.34
C VAL A 290 -14.03 -7.98 5.91
N ARG A 291 -13.31 -7.01 5.31
CA ARG A 291 -12.66 -7.20 4.01
C ARG A 291 -11.80 -8.46 4.00
N ALA A 292 -10.94 -8.63 5.01
CA ALA A 292 -10.06 -9.80 5.12
C ALA A 292 -10.84 -11.11 5.33
N ALA A 293 -11.87 -11.08 6.18
CA ALA A 293 -12.69 -12.26 6.48
C ALA A 293 -13.45 -12.79 5.24
N LEU A 294 -13.83 -11.89 4.33
CA LEU A 294 -14.68 -12.20 3.17
C LEU A 294 -13.95 -12.13 1.84
N ASP A 295 -12.63 -11.92 1.86
CA ASP A 295 -11.77 -11.75 0.69
C ASP A 295 -12.28 -10.66 -0.28
N LEU A 296 -12.71 -9.52 0.28
CA LEU A 296 -13.21 -8.39 -0.51
C LEU A 296 -12.06 -7.57 -1.10
N ARG A 297 -12.33 -6.94 -2.26
CA ARG A 297 -11.36 -6.05 -2.91
C ARG A 297 -10.96 -4.87 -2.03
N SER A 298 -11.87 -4.28 -1.27
CA SER A 298 -11.60 -3.11 -0.43
C SER A 298 -12.47 -3.10 0.84
N ALA A 299 -12.21 -2.12 1.71
CA ALA A 299 -13.06 -1.82 2.86
C ALA A 299 -14.16 -0.78 2.53
N SER A 300 -14.38 -0.48 1.24
CA SER A 300 -15.51 0.32 0.78
C SER A 300 -16.50 -0.61 0.09
N PHE A 301 -17.59 -0.93 0.78
CA PHE A 301 -18.59 -1.84 0.24
C PHE A 301 -20.00 -1.54 0.74
N ALA A 302 -20.99 -1.89 -0.09
CA ALA A 302 -22.40 -1.94 0.26
C ALA A 302 -22.83 -3.41 0.39
N ILE A 303 -23.72 -3.70 1.34
CA ILE A 303 -24.24 -5.05 1.61
C ILE A 303 -25.75 -5.03 1.51
N SER A 304 -26.32 -6.01 0.81
CA SER A 304 -27.75 -6.32 0.81
C SER A 304 -27.98 -7.81 1.05
N TYR A 305 -29.13 -8.17 1.62
CA TYR A 305 -29.56 -9.56 1.80
C TYR A 305 -30.98 -9.77 1.28
N ASP A 306 -31.15 -10.74 0.39
CA ASP A 306 -32.44 -11.21 -0.08
C ASP A 306 -32.84 -12.49 0.69
N SER A 307 -33.86 -12.39 1.53
CA SER A 307 -34.36 -13.52 2.31
C SER A 307 -35.12 -14.58 1.49
N ALA A 308 -35.61 -14.24 0.29
CA ALA A 308 -36.30 -15.20 -0.56
C ALA A 308 -35.32 -16.16 -1.23
N GLU A 309 -34.15 -15.64 -1.63
CA GLU A 309 -33.09 -16.40 -2.31
C GLU A 309 -31.96 -16.85 -1.37
N ASP A 310 -32.02 -16.47 -0.08
CA ASP A 310 -30.96 -16.66 0.92
C ASP A 310 -29.60 -16.15 0.46
N LEU A 311 -29.57 -14.93 -0.10
CA LEU A 311 -28.40 -14.40 -0.81
C LEU A 311 -27.97 -13.05 -0.26
N PHE A 312 -26.73 -12.98 0.24
CA PHE A 312 -26.02 -11.72 0.42
C PHE A 312 -25.38 -11.29 -0.89
N THR A 313 -25.50 -10.01 -1.22
CA THR A 313 -24.74 -9.36 -2.30
C THR A 313 -23.89 -8.26 -1.68
N ILE A 314 -22.58 -8.30 -1.96
CA ILE A 314 -21.62 -7.29 -1.52
C ILE A 314 -21.04 -6.62 -2.75
N HIS A 315 -21.32 -5.32 -2.89
CA HIS A 315 -20.74 -4.48 -3.93
C HIS A 315 -19.56 -3.71 -3.34
N THR A 316 -18.36 -3.95 -3.84
CA THR A 316 -17.11 -3.28 -3.42
C THR A 316 -16.74 -2.18 -4.42
N GLN A 317 -16.18 -1.08 -3.90
CA GLN A 317 -15.57 0.00 -4.68
C GLN A 317 -14.08 0.11 -4.39
N GLY A 318 -13.28 0.36 -5.41
CA GLY A 318 -11.82 0.33 -5.35
C GLY A 318 -11.26 -1.07 -5.12
N TYR A 319 -9.94 -1.18 -5.20
CA TYR A 319 -9.22 -2.43 -4.95
C TYR A 319 -7.90 -2.14 -4.23
N GLY A 320 -7.81 -2.62 -3.00
CA GLY A 320 -6.64 -2.47 -2.14
C GLY A 320 -6.94 -1.70 -0.87
N HIS A 321 -5.88 -1.33 -0.17
CA HIS A 321 -5.98 -0.63 1.12
C HIS A 321 -6.23 0.87 0.99
N GLY A 322 -6.10 1.45 -0.21
CA GLY A 322 -6.43 2.86 -0.48
C GLY A 322 -5.32 3.86 -0.13
N VAL A 323 -4.23 3.45 0.52
CA VAL A 323 -3.19 4.37 1.02
C VAL A 323 -2.05 4.51 0.01
N GLY A 324 -1.48 5.72 -0.10
CA GLY A 324 -0.33 5.99 -0.97
C GLY A 324 -0.69 5.96 -2.45
N LEU A 325 0.21 5.47 -3.31
CA LEU A 325 0.04 5.52 -4.75
C LEU A 325 -1.07 4.59 -5.24
N SER A 326 -2.02 5.14 -5.99
CA SER A 326 -2.98 4.36 -6.77
C SER A 326 -2.38 4.01 -8.13
N GLN A 327 -2.35 2.72 -8.49
CA GLN A 327 -1.76 2.23 -9.73
C GLN A 327 -2.56 2.66 -10.97
N TYR A 328 -3.88 2.49 -10.95
CA TYR A 328 -4.75 2.98 -12.03
C TYR A 328 -4.81 4.50 -12.08
N GLY A 329 -4.82 5.17 -10.92
CA GLY A 329 -4.73 6.61 -10.83
C GLY A 329 -3.42 7.15 -11.43
N ALA A 330 -2.30 6.47 -11.20
CA ALA A 330 -1.01 6.78 -11.83
C ALA A 330 -1.05 6.58 -13.36
N ASP A 331 -1.65 5.49 -13.85
CA ASP A 331 -1.83 5.27 -15.29
C ASP A 331 -2.70 6.35 -15.93
N TYR A 332 -3.79 6.74 -15.26
CA TYR A 332 -4.67 7.82 -15.70
C TYR A 332 -3.91 9.15 -15.79
N MET A 333 -3.23 9.57 -14.72
CA MET A 333 -2.42 10.80 -14.71
C MET A 333 -1.37 10.79 -15.82
N ALA A 334 -0.67 9.65 -15.99
CA ALA A 334 0.33 9.47 -17.03
C ALA A 334 -0.24 9.63 -18.44
N ARG A 335 -1.44 9.09 -18.70
CA ARG A 335 -2.15 9.26 -19.99
C ARG A 335 -2.63 10.69 -20.24
N GLN A 336 -2.84 11.47 -19.18
CA GLN A 336 -3.09 12.92 -19.26
C GLN A 336 -1.81 13.75 -19.41
N GLY A 337 -0.64 13.10 -19.47
CA GLY A 337 0.65 13.74 -19.72
C GLY A 337 1.48 14.04 -18.48
N ALA A 338 1.06 13.59 -17.29
CA ALA A 338 1.89 13.71 -16.10
C ALA A 338 3.14 12.81 -16.19
N ASP A 339 4.28 13.33 -15.77
CA ASP A 339 5.49 12.52 -15.62
C ASP A 339 5.51 11.75 -14.28
N PHE A 340 6.44 10.80 -14.13
CA PHE A 340 6.52 10.00 -12.91
C PHE A 340 6.76 10.83 -11.64
N LYS A 341 7.40 12.01 -11.74
CA LYS A 341 7.69 12.88 -10.58
C LYS A 341 6.42 13.56 -10.10
N GLU A 342 5.63 14.07 -11.04
CA GLU A 342 4.32 14.65 -10.77
C GLU A 342 3.38 13.59 -10.15
N ILE A 343 3.39 12.36 -10.66
CA ILE A 343 2.62 11.24 -10.11
C ILE A 343 3.05 10.95 -8.66
N LEU A 344 4.35 10.77 -8.41
CA LEU A 344 4.85 10.41 -7.08
C LEU A 344 4.59 11.49 -6.04
N THR A 345 4.86 12.76 -6.38
CA THR A 345 4.66 13.89 -5.46
C THR A 345 3.19 14.24 -5.23
N HIS A 346 2.29 13.80 -6.11
CA HIS A 346 0.85 13.83 -5.89
C HIS A 346 0.42 12.82 -4.82
N TYR A 347 0.83 11.56 -4.94
CA TYR A 347 0.39 10.50 -4.01
C TYR A 347 1.15 10.47 -2.67
N TYR A 348 2.38 10.97 -2.63
CA TYR A 348 3.20 11.02 -1.43
C TYR A 348 3.45 12.47 -1.04
N THR A 349 2.65 12.98 -0.10
CA THR A 349 2.61 14.42 0.21
C THR A 349 3.88 14.88 0.92
N GLY A 350 4.50 15.95 0.42
CA GLY A 350 5.64 16.60 1.08
C GLY A 350 6.95 15.81 1.06
N VAL A 351 7.06 14.78 0.21
CA VAL A 351 8.29 14.00 0.05
C VAL A 351 9.28 14.70 -0.88
N GLU A 352 10.56 14.39 -0.69
CA GLU A 352 11.65 14.80 -1.56
C GLU A 352 11.98 13.66 -2.52
N LEU A 353 12.17 13.98 -3.80
CA LEU A 353 12.69 13.03 -4.78
C LEU A 353 14.22 13.14 -4.79
N ALA A 354 14.90 12.09 -4.34
CA ALA A 354 16.35 12.04 -4.26
C ALA A 354 16.95 11.12 -5.32
N VAL A 355 18.20 11.40 -5.70
CA VAL A 355 18.99 10.62 -6.65
C VAL A 355 20.17 9.98 -5.92
N LEU A 356 20.27 8.65 -6.00
CA LEU A 356 21.39 7.83 -5.56
C LEU A 356 22.58 8.03 -6.51
N ASP A 357 23.80 8.02 -5.98
CA ASP A 357 25.05 8.20 -6.75
C ASP A 357 25.58 6.88 -7.34
#